data_AF-A0A4R4WEI6-F1
#
_entry.id   AF-A0A4R4WEI6-F1
#
_cell.length_a   1.000
_cell.length_b   1.000
_cell.length_c   1.000
_cell.angle_alpha   90.00
_cell.angle_beta   90.00
_cell.angle_gamma   90.00
#
_symmetry.space_group_name_H-M   'P 1'
#
loop_
_entity.id
_entity.type
_entity.pdbx_description
1 polymer ?
#
loop_
_entity_poly.entity_id
_entity_poly.type
_entity_poly.pdbx_seq_one_letter_code
_entity_poly.pdbx_strand_id
1 'polypeptide(L)'
;MIALTSLEHTRSSSARKTGGPRLADLADVVIDNCAPAGDAAVELTPGARIGAVSSLTGVLIAQVLAELACRRLLERGAGVPVFVSASLAGGDDHNAALYERYRERVRPIEP
;
A
#
# COMPACT_ATOMS: atom_id res chain seq x y z
N MET A 1 6.96 12.75 3.00
CA MET A 1 5.75 12.06 2.54
C MET A 1 6.08 11.15 1.37
N ILE A 2 5.58 9.91 1.39
CA ILE A 2 5.68 8.96 0.27
C ILE A 2 4.28 8.83 -0.34
N ALA A 3 4.16 8.96 -1.66
CA ALA A 3 2.91 8.75 -2.38
C ALA A 3 2.98 7.47 -3.22
N LEU A 4 1.93 6.66 -3.14
CA LEU A 4 1.68 5.54 -4.04
C LEU A 4 0.52 5.92 -4.96
N THR A 5 0.77 5.99 -6.27
CA THR A 5 -0.25 6.40 -7.24
C THR A 5 0.05 5.84 -8.63
N SER A 6 -0.90 5.94 -9.57
CA SER A 6 -0.62 5.73 -10.99
C SER A 6 -0.20 7.05 -11.61
N LEU A 7 1.03 7.14 -12.11
CA LEU A 7 1.48 8.34 -12.81
C LEU A 7 0.78 8.52 -14.15
N GLU A 8 0.47 7.42 -14.86
CA GLU A 8 -0.27 7.47 -16.12
C GLU A 8 -1.67 8.03 -15.93
N HIS A 9 -2.43 7.50 -14.97
CA HIS A 9 -3.74 8.04 -14.62
C HIS A 9 -3.63 9.48 -14.14
N THR A 10 -2.68 9.77 -13.24
CA THR A 10 -2.46 11.13 -12.71
C THR A 10 -2.14 12.12 -13.81
N ARG A 11 -1.44 11.74 -14.89
CA ARG A 11 -1.07 12.65 -15.99
C ARG A 11 -2.07 12.66 -17.15
N SER A 12 -3.06 11.77 -17.13
CA SER A 12 -4.04 11.63 -18.20
C SER A 12 -4.97 12.85 -18.34
N SER A 13 -5.53 13.03 -19.54
CA SER A 13 -6.55 14.06 -19.82
C SER A 13 -7.89 13.79 -19.13
N SER A 14 -8.18 12.54 -18.80
CA SER A 14 -9.37 12.11 -18.06
C SER A 14 -9.22 12.26 -16.54
N ALA A 15 -8.01 12.50 -16.04
CA ALA A 15 -7.79 12.80 -14.64
C ALA A 15 -8.60 14.04 -14.23
N ARG A 16 -9.26 13.96 -13.07
CA ARG A 16 -10.01 15.09 -12.52
C ARG A 16 -9.08 16.30 -12.40
N LYS A 17 -9.44 17.41 -13.04
CA LYS A 17 -8.70 18.67 -12.91
C LYS A 17 -8.93 19.20 -11.49
N THR A 18 -7.86 19.35 -10.74
CA THR A 18 -7.84 20.02 -9.44
C THR A 18 -7.30 21.43 -9.63
N GLY A 19 -7.82 22.42 -8.90
CA GLY A 19 -7.28 23.78 -8.87
C GLY A 19 -5.94 23.91 -8.12
N GLY A 20 -5.39 22.79 -7.64
CA GLY A 20 -4.16 22.71 -6.85
C GLY A 20 -3.28 21.52 -7.27
N PRO A 21 -2.11 21.36 -6.64
CA PRO A 21 -1.13 20.33 -6.96
C PRO A 21 -1.72 18.92 -6.80
N ARG A 22 -1.22 17.98 -7.59
CA ARG A 22 -1.60 16.56 -7.51
C ARG A 22 -0.80 15.91 -6.37
N LEU A 23 -1.27 14.74 -5.90
CA LEU A 23 -0.60 14.00 -4.81
C LEU A 23 0.89 13.75 -5.11
N ALA A 24 1.22 13.40 -6.37
CA ALA A 24 2.59 13.17 -6.81
C ALA A 24 3.47 14.43 -6.71
N ASP A 25 2.89 15.63 -6.86
CA ASP A 25 3.61 16.90 -6.80
C ASP A 25 3.93 17.31 -5.35
N LEU A 26 3.25 16.72 -4.37
CA LEU A 26 3.41 17.02 -2.95
C LEU A 26 4.36 16.06 -2.23
N ALA A 27 4.71 14.93 -2.83
CA ALA A 27 5.45 13.86 -2.19
C ALA A 27 6.97 13.98 -2.40
N ASP A 28 7.76 13.65 -1.36
CA ASP A 28 9.22 13.56 -1.46
C ASP A 28 9.64 12.34 -2.30
N VAL A 29 8.85 11.27 -2.23
CA VAL A 29 9.04 10.04 -3.00
C VAL A 29 7.71 9.62 -3.59
N VAL A 30 7.69 9.38 -4.90
CA VAL A 30 6.54 8.83 -5.60
C VAL A 30 6.86 7.41 -6.03
N ILE A 31 5.98 6.48 -5.67
CA ILE A 31 6.00 5.11 -6.14
C ILE A 31 4.85 4.97 -7.14
N ASP A 32 5.21 4.73 -8.40
CA ASP A 32 4.25 4.47 -9.46
C ASP A 32 3.76 3.02 -9.36
N ASN A 33 2.45 2.83 -9.24
CA ASN A 33 1.84 1.50 -9.25
C ASN A 33 1.62 0.96 -10.68
N CYS A 34 1.94 1.76 -11.71
CA CYS A 34 1.89 1.40 -13.12
C CYS A 34 0.49 0.99 -13.62
N ALA A 35 -0.58 1.33 -12.89
CA ALA A 35 -1.92 1.14 -13.41
C ALA A 35 -2.17 2.09 -14.59
N PRO A 36 -2.84 1.66 -15.66
CA PRO A 36 -3.11 2.51 -16.81
C PRO A 36 -4.12 3.61 -16.46
N ALA A 37 -4.27 4.58 -17.35
CA ALA A 37 -5.29 5.61 -17.19
C ALA A 37 -6.71 4.99 -17.08
N GLY A 38 -7.34 5.18 -15.91
CA GLY A 38 -8.68 4.67 -15.63
C GLY A 38 -8.69 3.30 -14.95
N ASP A 39 -7.51 2.73 -14.67
CA ASP A 39 -7.33 1.45 -13.96
C ASP A 39 -8.14 0.30 -14.58
N ALA A 40 -8.01 0.14 -15.90
CA ALA A 40 -8.60 -0.96 -16.63
C ALA A 40 -7.62 -1.42 -17.73
N ALA A 41 -6.94 -2.55 -17.50
CA ALA A 41 -5.87 -3.03 -18.35
C ALA A 41 -6.34 -3.83 -19.57
N VAL A 42 -7.54 -4.41 -19.52
CA VAL A 42 -8.06 -5.35 -20.54
C VAL A 42 -9.25 -4.74 -21.27
N GLU A 43 -9.19 -4.67 -22.60
CA GLU A 43 -10.33 -4.28 -23.43
C GLU A 43 -11.13 -5.53 -23.83
N LEU A 44 -12.44 -5.53 -23.56
CA LEU A 44 -13.33 -6.62 -23.97
C LEU A 44 -14.04 -6.31 -25.28
N THR A 45 -14.48 -5.06 -25.43
CA THR A 45 -15.09 -4.49 -26.64
C THR A 45 -14.73 -3.00 -26.72
N PRO A 46 -14.89 -2.35 -27.89
CA PRO A 46 -14.69 -0.91 -28.00
C PRO A 46 -15.50 -0.13 -26.96
N GLY A 47 -14.80 0.56 -26.04
CA GLY A 47 -15.41 1.34 -24.96
C GLY A 47 -15.71 0.56 -23.66
N ALA A 48 -15.50 -0.75 -23.61
CA ALA A 48 -15.65 -1.56 -22.40
C ALA A 48 -14.31 -2.18 -21.98
N ARG A 49 -13.73 -1.65 -20.90
CA ARG A 49 -12.46 -2.13 -20.32
C ARG A 49 -12.66 -2.62 -18.89
N ILE A 50 -11.93 -3.66 -18.51
CA ILE A 50 -11.92 -4.27 -17.18
C ILE A 50 -10.48 -4.55 -16.72
N GLY A 51 -10.34 -5.25 -15.59
CA GLY A 51 -9.03 -5.68 -15.10
C GLY A 51 -8.30 -4.52 -14.42
N ALA A 52 -8.86 -4.04 -13.33
CA ALA A 52 -8.19 -3.11 -12.43
C ALA A 52 -6.97 -3.77 -11.81
N VAL A 53 -5.83 -3.08 -11.86
CA VAL A 53 -4.53 -3.56 -11.41
C VAL A 53 -3.97 -2.73 -10.26
N SER A 54 -4.48 -1.51 -10.05
CA SER A 54 -3.95 -0.58 -9.04
C SER A 54 -4.02 -1.12 -7.62
N SER A 55 -5.08 -1.87 -7.26
CA SER A 55 -5.19 -2.51 -5.94
C SER A 55 -4.19 -3.65 -5.77
N LEU A 56 -4.04 -4.51 -6.79
CA LEU A 56 -3.12 -5.66 -6.74
C LEU A 56 -1.67 -5.18 -6.63
N THR A 57 -1.27 -4.26 -7.49
CA THR A 57 0.06 -3.64 -7.48
C THR A 57 0.28 -2.82 -6.21
N GLY A 58 -0.74 -2.10 -5.74
CA GLY A 58 -0.64 -1.32 -4.52
C GLY A 58 -0.44 -2.17 -3.26
N VAL A 59 -1.18 -3.28 -3.13
CA VAL A 59 -0.98 -4.26 -2.05
C VAL A 59 0.41 -4.87 -2.13
N LEU A 60 0.85 -5.29 -3.31
CA LEU A 60 2.20 -5.84 -3.51
C LEU A 60 3.27 -4.84 -3.07
N ILE A 61 3.20 -3.60 -3.52
CA ILE A 61 4.13 -2.54 -3.15
C ILE A 61 4.14 -2.32 -1.64
N ALA A 62 2.98 -2.24 -0.99
CA ALA A 62 2.88 -2.06 0.45
C ALA A 62 3.53 -3.23 1.22
N GLN A 63 3.33 -4.47 0.78
CA GLN A 63 3.95 -5.65 1.37
C GLN A 63 5.48 -5.65 1.19
N VAL A 64 5.98 -5.30 0.01
CA VAL A 64 7.42 -5.16 -0.24
C VAL A 64 8.04 -4.05 0.61
N LEU A 65 7.36 -2.91 0.78
CA LEU A 65 7.84 -1.84 1.65
C LEU A 65 7.91 -2.28 3.13
N ALA A 66 6.92 -3.02 3.61
CA ALA A 66 6.91 -3.57 4.96
C ALA A 66 8.07 -4.56 5.17
N GLU A 67 8.31 -5.44 4.20
CA GLU A 67 9.43 -6.38 4.20
C GLU A 67 10.78 -5.65 4.25
N LEU A 68 11.01 -4.70 3.35
CA LEU A 68 12.27 -3.94 3.29
C LEU A 68 12.50 -3.13 4.56
N ALA A 69 11.44 -2.57 5.15
CA ALA A 69 11.54 -1.88 6.44
C ALA A 69 11.97 -2.83 7.56
N CYS A 70 11.37 -4.03 7.63
CA CYS A 70 11.75 -5.05 8.61
C CYS A 70 13.19 -5.53 8.41
N ARG A 71 13.60 -5.78 7.16
CA ARG A 71 14.96 -6.19 6.82
C ARG A 71 15.99 -5.16 7.29
N ARG A 72 15.73 -3.87 7.07
CA ARG A 72 16.61 -2.79 7.54
C ARG A 72 16.66 -2.66 9.06
N LEU A 73 15.60 -3.04 9.79
CA LEU A 73 15.65 -3.10 11.25
C LEU A 73 16.58 -4.21 11.71
N LEU A 74 16.49 -5.40 11.09
CA LEU A 74 17.36 -6.53 11.40
C LEU A 74 18.83 -6.24 11.10
N GLU A 75 19.13 -5.62 9.97
CA GLU A 75 20.49 -5.18 9.59
C GLU A 75 21.11 -4.22 10.63
N ARG A 76 20.28 -3.52 11.41
CA ARG A 76 20.69 -2.62 12.49
C ARG A 76 20.72 -3.28 13.87
N GLY A 77 20.50 -4.60 13.94
CA GLY A 77 20.41 -5.35 15.20
C GLY A 77 19.15 -5.05 16.02
N ALA A 78 18.11 -4.46 15.41
CA ALA A 78 16.84 -4.18 16.06
C ALA A 78 15.84 -5.33 15.85
N GLY A 79 14.94 -5.54 16.82
CA GLY A 79 13.83 -6.48 16.68
C GLY A 79 12.75 -5.99 15.72
N VAL A 80 12.04 -6.92 15.08
CA VAL A 80 10.95 -6.63 14.12
C VAL A 80 9.56 -6.82 14.75
N PRO A 81 8.72 -5.77 14.79
CA PRO A 81 7.38 -5.85 15.39
C PRO A 81 6.34 -6.35 14.37
N VAL A 82 6.41 -7.63 14.01
CA VAL A 82 5.51 -8.24 13.00
C VAL A 82 4.42 -9.04 13.69
N PHE A 83 3.16 -8.82 13.31
CA PHE A 83 2.04 -9.64 13.76
C PHE A 83 2.14 -11.05 13.20
N VAL A 84 1.85 -12.04 14.05
CA VAL A 84 1.79 -13.46 13.69
C VAL A 84 0.33 -13.80 13.38
N SER A 85 0.09 -14.68 12.41
CA SER A 85 -1.28 -15.13 12.11
C SER A 85 -1.94 -15.71 13.36
N ALA A 86 -3.18 -15.30 13.66
CA ALA A 86 -3.97 -15.83 14.78
C ALA A 86 -4.26 -17.35 14.63
N SER A 87 -4.12 -17.89 13.41
CA SER A 87 -4.23 -19.34 13.18
C SER A 87 -3.00 -20.15 13.63
N LEU A 88 -1.90 -19.51 14.01
CA LEU A 88 -0.71 -20.17 14.51
C LEU A 88 -0.72 -20.22 16.03
N ALA A 89 -0.31 -21.35 16.60
CA ALA A 89 -0.19 -21.51 18.05
C ALA A 89 0.75 -20.44 18.64
N GLY A 90 0.28 -19.72 19.66
CA GLY A 90 1.03 -18.62 20.29
C GLY A 90 0.98 -17.28 19.55
N GLY A 91 0.23 -17.17 18.43
CA GLY A 91 0.07 -15.92 17.70
C GLY A 91 -0.59 -14.83 18.55
N ASP A 92 -1.62 -15.18 19.33
CA ASP A 92 -2.37 -14.22 20.14
C ASP A 92 -1.54 -13.58 21.24
N ASP A 93 -0.77 -14.37 22.00
CA ASP A 93 0.10 -13.86 23.07
C ASP A 93 1.19 -12.94 22.51
N HIS A 94 1.81 -13.30 21.38
CA HIS A 94 2.78 -12.47 20.69
C HIS A 94 2.15 -11.15 20.20
N ASN A 95 0.96 -11.23 19.61
CA ASN A 95 0.25 -10.08 19.06
C ASN A 95 -0.26 -9.14 20.15
N ALA A 96 -0.64 -9.64 21.33
CA ALA A 96 -1.14 -8.84 22.44
C ALA A 96 -0.11 -7.79 22.89
N ALA A 97 1.17 -8.17 22.97
CA ALA A 97 2.26 -7.24 23.29
C ALA A 97 2.42 -6.14 22.21
N LEU A 98 2.22 -6.48 20.93
CA LEU A 98 2.28 -5.53 19.83
C LEU A 98 1.06 -4.57 19.84
N TYR A 99 -0.14 -5.09 20.09
CA TYR A 99 -1.33 -4.25 20.21
C TYR A 99 -1.20 -3.25 21.36
N GLU A 100 -0.72 -3.67 22.53
CA GLU A 100 -0.54 -2.75 23.65
C GLU A 100 0.52 -1.69 23.32
N ARG A 101 1.66 -2.10 22.75
CA ARG A 101 2.73 -1.18 22.34
C ARG A 101 2.29 -0.16 21.29
N TYR A 102 1.40 -0.54 20.37
CA TYR A 102 1.00 0.29 19.22
C TYR A 102 -0.47 0.73 19.25
N ARG A 103 -1.13 0.70 20.42
CA ARG A 103 -2.56 0.96 20.61
C ARG A 103 -3.08 2.26 19.98
N GLU A 104 -2.26 3.30 19.92
CA GLU A 104 -2.64 4.60 19.35
C GLU A 104 -2.65 4.60 17.82
N ARG A 105 -1.98 3.62 17.18
CA ARG A 105 -1.78 3.54 15.73
C ARG A 105 -2.45 2.34 15.09
N VAL A 106 -2.56 1.22 15.81
CA VAL A 106 -3.10 -0.04 15.32
C VAL A 106 -4.30 -0.41 16.18
N ARG A 107 -5.48 -0.47 15.55
CA ARG A 107 -6.68 -0.96 16.22
C ARG A 107 -6.77 -2.48 16.05
N PRO A 108 -7.20 -3.23 17.08
CA PRO A 108 -7.56 -4.63 16.91
C PRO A 108 -8.66 -4.74 15.86
N ILE A 109 -8.64 -5.82 15.06
CA ILE A 109 -9.78 -6.16 14.21
C ILE A 109 -10.90 -6.61 15.15
N GLU A 110 -11.99 -5.86 15.20
CA GLU A 110 -13.19 -6.26 15.95
C GLU A 110 -13.76 -7.55 15.34
N PRO A 111 -14.21 -8.51 16.16
CA PRO A 111 -14.83 -9.75 15.68
C PRO A 111 -16.16 -9.52 14.95
#